data_AF-A0A3P7LXR4-F1
#
_entry.id   AF-A0A3P7LXR4-F1
#
_cell.length_a   1.000
_cell.length_b   1.000
_cell.length_c   1.000
_cell.angle_alpha   90.00
_cell.angle_beta   90.00
_cell.angle_gamma   90.00
#
_symmetry.space_group_name_H-M   'P 1'
#
loop_
_entity.id
_entity.type
_entity.pdbx_description
1 polymer ?
#
loop_
_entity_poly.entity_id
_entity_poly.type
_entity_poly.pdbx_seq_one_letter_code
_entity_poly.pdbx_strand_id
1 'polypeptide(L)'
;ALFVFKVGHSVHRKSKPTITKTHHWRCYVESWNKKYPLSAFVEKVTFKLHDTFENPKQIVRKAPFAIEEDGFGNFQLLIEVNFLDLVTTFTYDITLFERSELHAYRTVRLDTAPEDWPRFTRLGGVSFLGLLIVF
;
A
#
# COMPACT_ATOMS: atom_id res chain seq x y z
N ALA A 1 -16.62 -8.45 5.61
CA ALA A 1 -15.69 -7.78 6.55
C ALA A 1 -15.01 -6.58 5.88
N LEU A 2 -14.43 -5.65 6.63
CA LEU A 2 -13.65 -4.52 6.10
C LEU A 2 -12.16 -4.74 6.36
N PHE A 3 -11.33 -4.66 5.33
CA PHE A 3 -9.87 -4.71 5.44
C PHE A 3 -9.30 -3.33 5.20
N VAL A 4 -8.39 -2.89 6.07
CA VAL A 4 -7.77 -1.57 5.97
C VAL A 4 -6.29 -1.71 5.65
N PHE A 5 -5.87 -1.13 4.55
CA PHE A 5 -4.48 -1.08 4.11
C PHE A 5 -3.92 0.31 4.39
N LYS A 6 -2.77 0.38 5.05
CA LYS A 6 -1.97 1.60 5.14
C LYS A 6 -1.09 1.66 3.90
N VAL A 7 -1.18 2.74 3.15
CA VAL A 7 -0.34 2.99 1.98
C VAL A 7 0.46 4.24 2.27
N GLY A 8 1.77 4.15 2.16
CA GLY A 8 2.66 5.25 2.52
C GLY A 8 3.82 5.42 1.58
N HIS A 9 4.46 6.57 1.70
CA HIS A 9 5.75 6.81 1.09
C HIS A 9 6.65 7.66 1.98
N SER A 10 7.95 7.48 1.79
CA SER A 10 9.01 8.34 2.36
C SER A 10 9.87 8.90 1.23
N VAL A 11 10.33 10.13 1.40
CA VAL A 11 11.11 10.84 0.38
C VAL A 11 12.34 11.47 0.99
N HIS A 12 13.48 11.28 0.32
CA HIS A 12 14.73 11.95 0.65
C HIS A 12 15.32 12.58 -0.60
N ARG A 13 15.71 13.86 -0.50
CA ARG A 13 16.46 14.50 -1.57
C ARG A 13 17.86 13.90 -1.64
N LYS A 14 18.31 13.58 -2.86
CA LYS A 14 19.64 12.98 -3.06
C LYS A 14 20.73 14.01 -2.79
N SER A 15 21.84 13.56 -2.20
CA SER A 15 23.02 14.41 -1.96
C SER A 15 23.70 14.84 -3.27
N LYS A 16 23.61 14.01 -4.32
CA LYS A 16 24.10 14.29 -5.67
C LYS A 16 22.95 14.11 -6.68
N PRO A 17 22.05 15.09 -6.80
CA PRO A 17 20.90 14.99 -7.70
C PRO A 17 21.35 15.13 -9.16
N THR A 18 20.64 14.45 -10.06
CA THR A 18 20.70 14.70 -11.51
C THR A 18 19.39 15.32 -11.97
N ILE A 19 19.33 15.82 -13.21
CA ILE A 19 18.11 16.45 -13.75
C ILE A 19 16.88 15.54 -13.73
N THR A 20 17.06 14.22 -13.87
CA THR A 20 15.97 13.23 -13.85
C THR A 20 15.84 12.47 -12.53
N LYS A 21 16.81 12.57 -11.63
CA LYS A 21 16.86 11.83 -10.36
C LYS A 21 17.25 12.78 -9.24
N THR A 22 16.28 13.57 -8.75
CA THR A 22 16.50 14.57 -7.70
C THR A 22 16.17 14.03 -6.31
N HIS A 23 15.20 13.11 -6.22
CA HIS A 23 14.76 12.47 -4.99
C HIS A 23 14.91 10.96 -5.10
N HIS A 24 15.17 10.34 -3.96
CA HIS A 24 14.95 8.94 -3.72
C HIS A 24 13.65 8.81 -2.94
N TRP A 25 12.78 7.90 -3.36
CA TRP A 25 11.51 7.67 -2.67
C TRP A 25 11.26 6.18 -2.49
N ARG A 26 10.55 5.85 -1.41
CA ARG A 26 10.10 4.51 -1.08
C ARG A 26 8.60 4.53 -0.92
N CYS A 27 7.87 3.68 -1.64
CA CYS A 27 6.43 3.47 -1.44
C CYS A 27 6.17 2.09 -0.83
N TYR A 28 5.19 1.98 0.07
CA TYR A 28 4.87 0.73 0.75
C TYR A 28 3.36 0.53 0.96
N VAL A 29 2.97 -0.74 1.08
CA VAL A 29 1.67 -1.18 1.59
C VAL A 29 1.89 -1.98 2.88
N GLU A 30 1.22 -1.57 3.96
CA GLU A 30 1.33 -2.15 5.29
C GLU A 30 -0.07 -2.38 5.88
N SER A 31 -0.15 -3.19 6.94
CA SER A 31 -1.36 -3.33 7.72
C SER A 31 -1.64 -2.06 8.52
N TRP A 32 -2.92 -1.74 8.72
CA TRP A 32 -3.34 -0.68 9.63
C TRP A 32 -2.99 -0.96 11.09
N ASN A 33 -2.80 -2.24 11.45
CA ASN A 33 -2.47 -2.68 12.80
C ASN A 33 -1.42 -3.80 12.75
N LYS A 34 -0.28 -3.57 13.40
CA LYS A 34 0.88 -4.49 13.41
C LYS A 34 0.57 -5.89 13.94
N LYS A 35 -0.51 -6.06 14.71
CA LYS A 35 -1.00 -7.38 15.18
C LYS A 35 -1.44 -8.29 14.02
N TYR A 36 -1.82 -7.71 12.88
CA TYR A 36 -2.34 -8.43 11.72
C TYR A 36 -1.43 -8.20 10.50
N PRO A 37 -0.26 -8.86 10.43
CA PRO A 37 0.69 -8.65 9.34
C PRO A 37 0.10 -9.08 8.01
N LEU A 38 0.30 -8.26 6.97
CA LEU A 38 -0.22 -8.55 5.63
C LEU A 38 0.32 -9.87 5.07
N SER A 39 1.53 -10.28 5.46
CA SER A 39 2.13 -11.55 5.02
C SER A 39 1.31 -12.79 5.39
N ALA A 40 0.34 -12.67 6.30
CA ALA A 40 -0.56 -13.76 6.65
C ALA A 40 -1.69 -14.00 5.62
N PHE A 41 -1.99 -13.02 4.75
CA PHE A 41 -3.15 -13.12 3.85
C PHE A 41 -3.01 -12.39 2.50
N VAL A 42 -1.95 -11.61 2.30
CA VAL A 42 -1.61 -10.96 1.03
C VAL A 42 -0.60 -11.81 0.26
N GLU A 43 -0.92 -12.14 -0.98
CA GLU A 43 -0.10 -12.98 -1.86
C GLU A 43 0.94 -12.16 -2.63
N LYS A 44 0.53 -10.98 -3.11
CA LYS A 44 1.41 -10.04 -3.81
C LYS A 44 0.81 -8.63 -3.82
N VAL A 45 1.70 -7.66 -3.95
CA VAL A 45 1.37 -6.27 -4.28
C VAL A 45 2.06 -5.93 -5.60
N THR A 46 1.32 -5.40 -6.55
CA THR A 46 1.85 -4.90 -7.82
C THR A 46 1.80 -3.37 -7.80
N PHE A 47 2.96 -2.73 -7.95
CA PHE A 47 3.09 -1.29 -8.10
C PHE A 47 3.27 -0.99 -9.59
N LYS A 48 2.36 -0.19 -10.16
CA LYS A 48 2.35 0.20 -11.57
C LYS A 48 2.76 1.67 -11.68
N LEU A 49 4.01 1.88 -12.05
CA LEU A 49 4.66 3.16 -12.31
C LEU A 49 4.37 3.63 -13.74
N HIS A 50 4.74 4.87 -14.04
CA HIS A 50 4.71 5.40 -15.40
C HIS A 50 5.75 4.71 -16.30
N ASP A 51 5.51 4.63 -17.61
CA ASP A 51 6.36 3.89 -18.58
C ASP A 51 7.76 4.48 -18.77
N THR A 52 8.04 5.65 -18.18
CA THR A 52 9.38 6.25 -18.15
C THR A 52 10.34 5.58 -17.17
N PHE A 53 9.83 4.76 -16.25
CA PHE A 53 10.67 3.95 -15.36
C PHE A 53 11.13 2.69 -16.08
N GLU A 54 12.36 2.23 -15.83
CA GLU A 54 12.94 1.04 -16.46
C GLU A 54 12.12 -0.23 -16.16
N ASN A 55 11.61 -0.33 -14.93
CA ASN A 55 10.71 -1.39 -14.52
C ASN A 55 9.35 -0.80 -14.07
N PRO A 56 8.46 -0.48 -15.02
CA PRO A 56 7.22 0.23 -14.70
C PRO A 56 6.21 -0.66 -13.95
N LYS A 57 6.43 -1.99 -13.89
CA LYS A 57 5.56 -2.92 -13.17
C LYS A 57 6.36 -3.76 -12.19
N GLN A 58 6.39 -3.32 -10.93
CA GLN A 58 7.12 -4.01 -9.87
C GLN A 58 6.17 -4.88 -9.05
N ILE A 59 6.47 -6.18 -8.94
CA ILE A 59 5.64 -7.15 -8.21
C ILE A 59 6.39 -7.64 -6.97
N VAL A 60 5.82 -7.41 -5.81
CA VAL A 60 6.39 -7.82 -4.52
C VAL A 60 5.52 -8.91 -3.91
N ARG A 61 6.07 -10.11 -3.75
CA ARG A 61 5.34 -11.32 -3.29
C ARG A 61 5.52 -11.63 -1.79
N LYS A 62 6.43 -10.93 -1.12
CA LYS A 62 6.73 -11.13 0.31
C LYS A 62 6.94 -9.79 0.98
N ALA A 63 6.55 -9.70 2.25
CA ALA A 63 6.82 -8.52 3.04
C ALA A 63 8.36 -8.30 3.18
N PRO A 64 8.83 -7.04 3.24
CA PRO A 64 8.04 -5.80 3.17
C PRO A 64 7.50 -5.53 1.75
N PHE A 65 6.19 -5.25 1.63
CA PHE A 65 5.55 -4.93 0.36
C PHE A 65 5.84 -3.48 -0.01
N ALA A 66 7.02 -3.25 -0.56
CA ALA A 66 7.52 -1.91 -0.86
C ALA A 66 8.42 -1.90 -2.09
N ILE A 67 8.50 -0.74 -2.72
CA ILE A 67 9.41 -0.45 -3.83
C ILE A 67 10.15 0.85 -3.56
N GLU A 68 11.32 0.98 -4.17
CA GLU A 68 12.18 2.15 -4.08
C GLU A 68 12.65 2.54 -5.48
N GLU A 69 12.70 3.85 -5.72
CA GLU A 69 13.04 4.40 -7.02
C GLU A 69 13.59 5.82 -6.86
N ASP A 70 14.18 6.32 -7.95
CA ASP A 70 14.59 7.71 -8.04
C ASP A 70 13.69 8.48 -9.02
N GLY A 71 13.39 9.74 -8.71
CA GLY A 71 12.55 10.57 -9.57
C GLY A 71 12.67 12.06 -9.30
N PHE A 72 11.91 12.85 -10.04
CA PHE A 72 11.97 14.31 -9.98
C PHE A 72 10.62 15.01 -9.86
N GLY A 73 9.51 14.31 -10.09
CA GLY A 73 8.17 14.89 -10.06
C GLY A 73 7.19 14.09 -9.20
N ASN A 74 6.11 14.76 -8.79
CA ASN A 74 4.97 14.13 -8.15
C ASN A 74 4.19 13.32 -9.19
N PHE A 75 3.62 12.20 -8.78
CA PHE A 75 2.82 11.36 -9.68
C PHE A 75 1.82 10.51 -8.90
N GLN A 76 0.82 10.01 -9.61
CA GLN A 76 -0.12 9.05 -9.06
C GLN A 76 0.36 7.63 -9.34
N LEU A 77 0.51 6.83 -8.28
CA LEU A 77 0.90 5.43 -8.33
C LEU A 77 -0.34 4.54 -8.27
N LEU A 78 -0.46 3.60 -9.21
CA LEU A 78 -1.51 2.59 -9.19
C LEU A 78 -1.01 1.33 -8.47
N ILE A 79 -1.71 0.92 -7.42
CA ILE A 79 -1.32 -0.20 -6.56
C ILE A 79 -2.41 -1.24 -6.59
N GLU A 80 -2.03 -2.48 -6.88
CA GLU A 80 -2.92 -3.65 -6.91
C GLU A 80 -2.50 -4.63 -5.82
N VAL A 81 -3.41 -4.96 -4.91
CA VAL A 81 -3.19 -5.90 -3.81
C VAL A 81 -3.98 -7.17 -4.08
N ASN A 82 -3.30 -8.31 -4.14
CA ASN A 82 -3.91 -9.63 -4.28
C ASN A 82 -3.91 -10.29 -2.90
N PHE A 83 -5.09 -10.61 -2.37
CA PHE A 83 -5.26 -11.08 -1.00
C PHE A 83 -6.57 -11.88 -0.89
N LEU A 84 -6.56 -12.99 -0.14
CA LEU A 84 -7.76 -13.80 0.11
C LEU A 84 -8.55 -14.17 -1.18
N ASP A 85 -7.85 -14.59 -2.24
CA ASP A 85 -8.43 -14.89 -3.56
C ASP A 85 -9.14 -13.70 -4.25
N LEU A 86 -8.92 -12.48 -3.75
CA LEU A 86 -9.46 -11.24 -4.27
C LEU A 86 -8.35 -10.31 -4.76
N VAL A 87 -8.73 -9.39 -5.64
CA VAL A 87 -7.86 -8.33 -6.12
C VAL A 87 -8.55 -6.99 -5.88
N THR A 88 -7.83 -6.07 -5.25
CA THR A 88 -8.25 -4.68 -5.10
C THR A 88 -7.20 -3.76 -5.68
N THR A 89 -7.64 -2.62 -6.21
CA THR A 89 -6.77 -1.62 -6.82
C THR A 89 -7.10 -0.26 -6.23
N PHE A 90 -6.09 0.51 -5.87
CA PHE A 90 -6.24 1.90 -5.46
C PHE A 90 -5.11 2.77 -5.98
N THR A 91 -5.39 4.06 -6.13
CA THR A 91 -4.41 5.08 -6.47
C THR A 91 -3.84 5.73 -5.20
N TYR A 92 -2.57 6.10 -5.28
CA TYR A 92 -1.85 6.78 -4.20
C TYR A 92 -0.94 7.87 -4.79
N ASP A 93 -1.07 9.10 -4.30
CA ASP A 93 -0.28 10.22 -4.80
C ASP A 93 1.07 10.25 -4.10
N ILE A 94 2.15 10.13 -4.90
CA ILE A 94 3.52 10.32 -4.46
C ILE A 94 3.86 11.79 -4.61
N THR A 95 4.16 12.45 -3.49
CA THR A 95 4.57 13.85 -3.46
C THR A 95 6.01 13.95 -2.97
N LEU A 96 6.86 14.62 -3.75
CA LEU A 96 8.29 14.74 -3.51
C LEU A 96 8.60 16.02 -2.74
N PHE A 97 8.00 16.19 -1.57
CA PHE A 97 8.36 17.27 -0.66
C PHE A 97 9.63 16.88 0.14
N GLU A 98 10.48 17.86 0.46
CA GLU A 98 11.72 17.59 1.19
C GLU A 98 11.42 17.02 2.59
N ARG A 99 11.90 15.78 2.85
CA ARG A 99 11.79 15.05 4.13
C ARG A 99 10.37 14.75 4.60
N SER A 100 9.46 14.41 3.68
CA SER A 100 8.12 13.94 4.05
C SER A 100 8.05 12.41 4.18
N GLU A 101 7.42 11.94 5.25
CA GLU A 101 6.81 10.61 5.31
C GLU A 101 5.29 10.80 5.40
N LEU A 102 4.58 10.35 4.38
CA LEU A 102 3.12 10.50 4.30
C LEU A 102 2.48 9.13 4.16
N HIS A 103 1.24 9.01 4.62
CA HIS A 103 0.44 7.82 4.44
C HIS A 103 -1.05 8.14 4.36
N ALA A 104 -1.79 7.20 3.80
CA ALA A 104 -3.25 7.19 3.80
C ALA A 104 -3.75 5.78 4.08
N TYR A 105 -5.00 5.67 4.51
CA TYR A 105 -5.68 4.40 4.68
C TYR A 105 -6.61 4.13 3.49
N ARG A 106 -6.69 2.86 3.10
CA ARG A 106 -7.58 2.35 2.05
C ARG A 106 -8.40 1.21 2.62
N THR A 107 -9.71 1.41 2.68
CA THR A 107 -10.65 0.41 3.20
C THR A 107 -11.24 -0.36 2.05
N VAL A 108 -11.17 -1.69 2.13
CA VAL A 108 -11.72 -2.62 1.15
C VAL A 108 -12.81 -3.43 1.81
N ARG A 109 -14.00 -3.41 1.21
CA ARG A 109 -15.15 -4.17 1.69
C ARG A 109 -15.18 -5.52 1.02
N LEU A 110 -15.24 -6.56 1.84
CA LEU A 110 -15.53 -7.93 1.42
C LEU A 110 -16.98 -8.24 1.80
N ASP A 111 -17.81 -8.46 0.79
CA ASP A 111 -19.16 -8.98 0.98
C ASP A 111 -19.05 -10.49 1.17
N THR A 112 -19.06 -10.90 2.44
CA THR A 112 -18.85 -12.29 2.86
C THR A 112 -19.96 -12.71 3.80
N ALA A 113 -20.34 -13.98 3.74
CA ALA A 113 -21.36 -14.54 4.60
C ALA A 113 -20.96 -14.44 6.10
N PRO A 114 -21.93 -14.29 7.03
CA PRO A 114 -21.66 -14.11 8.46
C PRO A 114 -20.77 -15.19 9.10
N GLU A 115 -20.87 -16.42 8.62
CA GLU A 115 -20.09 -17.58 9.08
C GLU A 115 -18.59 -17.44 8.84
N ASP A 116 -18.15 -16.65 7.85
CA ASP A 116 -16.74 -16.42 7.57
C ASP A 116 -16.14 -15.30 8.41
N TRP A 117 -16.97 -14.51 9.12
CA TRP A 117 -16.51 -13.34 9.86
C TRP A 117 -15.43 -13.66 10.92
N PRO A 118 -15.53 -14.75 11.71
CA PRO A 118 -14.47 -15.11 12.65
C PRO A 118 -13.12 -15.34 11.99
N ARG A 119 -13.09 -15.91 10.77
CA ARG A 119 -11.85 -16.09 9.99
C ARG A 119 -11.25 -14.73 9.62
N PHE A 120 -12.06 -13.82 9.10
CA PHE A 120 -11.57 -12.50 8.66
C PHE A 120 -11.17 -11.60 9.82
N THR A 121 -11.87 -11.66 10.96
CA THR A 121 -11.49 -10.89 12.16
C THR A 121 -10.13 -11.32 12.71
N ARG A 122 -9.80 -12.62 12.66
CA ARG A 122 -8.44 -13.10 13.02
C ARG A 122 -7.34 -12.54 12.12
N LEU A 123 -7.69 -12.15 10.89
CA LEU A 123 -6.77 -11.53 9.92
C LEU A 123 -6.79 -10.00 9.97
N GLY A 124 -7.45 -9.40 10.96
CA GLY A 124 -7.54 -7.94 11.11
C GLY A 124 -8.69 -7.28 10.34
N GLY A 125 -9.63 -8.08 9.82
CA GLY A 125 -10.87 -7.61 9.25
C GLY A 125 -11.80 -7.01 10.32
N VAL A 126 -12.25 -5.78 10.11
CA VAL A 126 -13.16 -5.06 11.00
C VAL A 126 -14.60 -5.36 10.57
N SER A 127 -15.46 -5.73 11.52
CA SER A 127 -16.90 -5.92 11.26
C SER A 127 -17.61 -4.58 11.18
N PHE A 128 -18.73 -4.50 10.45
CA PHE A 128 -19.53 -3.28 10.37
C PHE A 128 -20.05 -2.81 11.74
N LEU A 129 -20.37 -3.74 12.64
CA LEU A 129 -20.74 -3.43 14.03
C LEU A 129 -19.55 -2.90 14.86
N GLY A 130 -18.32 -3.30 14.53
CA GLY A 130 -17.11 -2.82 15.20
C GLY A 130 -16.72 -1.38 14.81
N LEU A 131 -17.23 -0.84 13.69
CA LEU A 131 -16.88 0.52 13.25
C LEU A 131 -17.42 1.61 14.19
N LEU A 132 -18.53 1.33 14.88
CA LEU A 132 -19.15 2.22 15.88
C LEU A 132 -18.31 2.37 17.16
N ILE A 133 -17.24 1.58 17.34
CA ILE A 133 -16.40 1.56 18.55
C ILE A 133 -14.99 2.13 18.28
N VAL A 134 -14.63 2.39 17.02
CA VAL A 134 -13.23 2.70 16.64
C VAL A 134 -13.06 4.15 16.12
N PHE A 135 -14.12 4.94 16.01
CA PHE A 135 -14.07 6.37 15.69
C PHE A 135 -14.84 7.21 16.71
#